data_AF-A0A4Q1AUT6-F1
#
_entry.id   AF-A0A4Q1AUT6-F1
#
_cell.length_a   1.000
_cell.length_b   1.000
_cell.length_c   1.000
_cell.angle_alpha   90.00
_cell.angle_beta   90.00
_cell.angle_gamma   90.00
#
_symmetry.space_group_name_H-M   'P 1'
#
loop_
_entity.id
_entity.type
_entity.pdbx_description
1 polymer ?
#
loop_
_entity_poly.entity_id
_entity_poly.type
_entity_poly.pdbx_seq_one_letter_code
_entity_poly.pdbx_strand_id
1 'polypeptide(L)'
;MDNPFTNLDFKRWYNMLIVSSFIVFVTCLGGVIGIYTPNDMEFLKTILIASIGFFFIGMGESSTRFMINDYEIGEYHQINPLTGESWGHIPNVKIPKGKKEIRKIKLSSIAFYLLGITFLALALV
;
A
#
# COMPACT_ATOMS: atom_id res chain seq x y z
N MET A 1 -0.68 15.12 21.45
CA MET A 1 -1.57 14.50 20.47
C MET A 1 -0.77 13.40 19.80
N ASP A 2 -1.17 12.14 20.02
CA ASP A 2 -0.55 11.01 19.34
C ASP A 2 -0.76 11.15 17.84
N ASN A 3 0.29 10.89 17.07
CA ASN A 3 0.29 11.01 15.63
C ASN A 3 -0.86 10.15 15.05
N PRO A 4 -1.87 10.72 14.38
CA PRO A 4 -2.99 9.94 13.84
C PRO A 4 -2.57 8.97 12.72
N PHE A 5 -1.32 9.07 12.25
CA PHE A 5 -0.74 8.23 11.21
C PHE A 5 0.09 7.05 11.73
N THR A 6 0.27 6.85 13.05
CA THR A 6 1.12 5.76 13.57
C THR A 6 0.59 4.35 13.29
N ASN A 7 -0.69 4.19 12.96
CA ASN A 7 -1.34 2.89 12.69
C ASN A 7 -2.02 2.81 11.31
N LEU A 8 -1.73 3.72 10.38
CA LEU A 8 -2.32 3.65 9.04
C LEU A 8 -1.64 2.55 8.21
N ASP A 9 -2.39 1.48 7.94
CA ASP A 9 -2.01 0.42 7.01
C ASP A 9 -2.12 0.92 5.56
N PHE A 10 -1.15 1.71 5.13
CA PHE A 10 -1.12 2.30 3.79
C PHE A 10 -1.14 1.24 2.70
N LYS A 11 -0.45 0.11 2.91
CA LYS A 11 -0.51 -1.04 2.00
C LYS A 11 -1.95 -1.51 1.75
N ARG A 12 -2.80 -1.57 2.79
CA ARG A 12 -4.23 -1.89 2.63
C ARG A 12 -4.98 -0.86 1.80
N TRP A 13 -4.72 0.44 1.99
CA TRP A 13 -5.33 1.50 1.19
C TRP A 13 -4.96 1.43 -0.29
N TYR A 14 -3.68 1.19 -0.62
CA TYR A 14 -3.28 1.03 -2.02
C TYR A 14 -3.80 -0.28 -2.63
N ASN A 15 -3.93 -1.34 -1.85
CA ASN A 15 -4.62 -2.56 -2.32
C ASN A 15 -6.09 -2.28 -2.64
N MET A 16 -6.79 -1.51 -1.81
CA MET A 16 -8.17 -1.08 -2.12
C MET A 16 -8.23 -0.25 -3.39
N LEU A 17 -7.27 0.66 -3.60
CA LEU A 17 -7.17 1.47 -4.81
C LEU A 17 -6.96 0.59 -6.06
N ILE A 18 -6.01 -0.35 -6.02
CA ILE A 18 -5.73 -1.30 -7.11
C ILE A 18 -6.98 -2.10 -7.47
N VAL A 19 -7.65 -2.70 -6.48
CA VAL A 19 -8.83 -3.55 -6.71
C VAL A 19 -9.99 -2.72 -7.27
N SER A 20 -10.27 -1.56 -6.67
CA SER A 20 -11.38 -0.70 -7.11
C SER A 20 -11.15 -0.17 -8.51
N SER A 21 -9.94 0.29 -8.81
CA SER A 21 -9.58 0.78 -10.14
C SER A 21 -9.64 -0.33 -11.20
N PHE A 22 -9.25 -1.56 -10.84
CA PHE A 22 -9.36 -2.70 -11.75
C PHE A 22 -10.81 -3.09 -12.04
N ILE A 23 -11.69 -3.09 -11.02
CA ILE A 23 -13.12 -3.37 -11.20
C ILE A 23 -13.76 -2.33 -12.13
N VAL A 24 -13.47 -1.05 -11.90
CA VAL A 24 -13.96 0.05 -12.76
C VAL A 24 -13.45 -0.13 -14.19
N PHE A 25 -12.17 -0.45 -14.37
CA PHE A 25 -11.59 -0.72 -15.68
C PHE A 25 -12.32 -1.85 -16.42
N VAL A 26 -12.54 -3.00 -15.78
CA VAL A 26 -13.24 -4.15 -16.38
C VAL A 26 -14.68 -3.80 -16.73
N THR A 27 -15.36 -3.07 -15.84
CA THR A 27 -16.74 -2.64 -16.08
C THR A 27 -16.82 -1.74 -17.31
N CYS A 28 -16.00 -0.69 -17.37
CA CYS A 28 -15.93 0.20 -18.52
C CYS A 28 -15.51 -0.53 -19.81
N LEU A 29 -14.60 -1.49 -19.72
CA LEU A 29 -14.17 -2.29 -20.87
C LEU A 29 -15.34 -3.08 -21.46
N GLY A 30 -16.22 -3.61 -20.61
CA GLY A 30 -17.47 -4.25 -21.04
C GLY A 30 -18.39 -3.29 -21.81
N GLY A 31 -18.46 -2.02 -21.40
CA GLY A 31 -19.19 -0.99 -22.13
C GLY A 31 -18.56 -0.65 -23.47
N VAL A 32 -17.23 -0.58 -23.56
CA VAL A 32 -16.51 -0.30 -24.83
C VAL A 32 -16.67 -1.44 -25.83
N ILE A 33 -16.66 -2.69 -25.37
CA ILE A 33 -16.78 -3.90 -26.22
C ILE A 33 -18.26 -4.17 -26.60
N GLY A 34 -19.22 -3.44 -26.00
CA GLY A 34 -20.64 -3.54 -26.34
C GLY A 34 -21.42 -4.60 -25.58
N ILE A 35 -20.93 -5.03 -24.40
CA ILE A 35 -21.66 -5.93 -23.49
C ILE A 35 -22.93 -5.25 -22.95
N TYR A 36 -22.89 -3.93 -22.81
CA TYR A 36 -24.03 -3.09 -22.48
C TYR A 36 -23.93 -1.76 -23.21
N THR A 37 -25.04 -1.04 -23.34
CA THR A 37 -25.10 0.24 -24.07
C THR A 37 -24.97 1.40 -23.08
N PRO A 38 -23.82 2.09 -23.01
CA PRO A 38 -23.69 3.26 -22.16
C PRO A 38 -24.36 4.48 -22.80
N ASN A 39 -24.85 5.38 -21.95
CA ASN A 39 -25.46 6.64 -22.40
C ASN A 39 -24.42 7.62 -22.94
N ASP A 40 -23.19 7.56 -22.44
CA ASP A 40 -22.08 8.43 -22.82
C ASP A 40 -20.79 7.61 -23.02
N MET A 41 -20.41 7.45 -24.29
CA MET A 41 -19.21 6.72 -24.69
C MET A 41 -17.92 7.48 -24.43
N GLU A 42 -17.96 8.81 -24.41
CA GLU A 42 -16.79 9.65 -24.18
C GLU A 42 -16.40 9.61 -22.71
N PHE A 43 -17.38 9.85 -21.82
CA PHE A 43 -17.18 9.71 -20.38
C PHE A 43 -16.68 8.32 -19.97
N LEU A 44 -17.23 7.26 -20.60
CA LEU A 44 -16.82 5.89 -20.31
C LEU A 44 -15.38 5.61 -20.74
N LYS A 45 -14.92 6.17 -21.86
CA LYS A 45 -13.51 6.07 -22.28
C LYS A 45 -12.58 6.82 -21.34
N THR A 46 -12.97 8.02 -20.90
CA THR A 46 -12.20 8.79 -19.92
C THR A 46 -12.04 8.02 -18.60
N ILE A 47 -13.12 7.44 -18.08
CA ILE A 47 -13.05 6.61 -16.85
C ILE A 47 -12.21 5.36 -17.07
N LEU A 48 -12.34 4.70 -18.22
CA LEU A 48 -11.53 3.53 -18.56
C LEU A 48 -10.04 3.85 -18.52
N ILE A 49 -9.63 4.96 -19.14
CA ILE A 49 -8.23 5.40 -19.19
C ILE A 49 -7.77 5.87 -17.79
N ALA A 50 -8.59 6.61 -17.05
CA ALA A 50 -8.24 7.07 -15.71
C ALA A 50 -8.09 5.89 -14.72
N SER A 51 -8.99 4.91 -14.79
CA SER A 51 -8.97 3.74 -13.89
C SER A 51 -7.76 2.85 -14.13
N ILE A 52 -7.33 2.63 -15.38
CA ILE A 52 -6.05 1.93 -15.64
C ILE A 52 -4.84 2.76 -15.16
N GLY A 53 -4.90 4.09 -15.24
CA GLY A 53 -3.88 4.96 -14.66
C GLY A 53 -3.75 4.82 -13.15
N PHE A 54 -4.87 4.88 -12.42
CA PHE A 54 -4.90 4.66 -10.98
C PHE A 54 -4.43 3.25 -10.60
N PHE A 55 -4.76 2.22 -11.38
CA PHE A 55 -4.28 0.86 -11.16
C PHE A 55 -2.75 0.79 -11.13
N PHE A 56 -2.08 1.37 -12.12
CA PHE A 56 -0.62 1.39 -12.18
C PHE A 56 0.00 2.23 -11.06
N ILE A 57 -0.57 3.38 -10.71
CA ILE A 57 -0.11 4.17 -9.55
C ILE A 57 -0.23 3.37 -8.26
N GLY A 58 -1.34 2.67 -8.06
CA GLY A 58 -1.56 1.79 -6.91
C GLY A 58 -0.52 0.68 -6.82
N MET A 59 -0.22 0.01 -7.94
CA MET A 59 0.84 -1.00 -7.98
C MET A 59 2.23 -0.39 -7.69
N GLY A 60 2.49 0.81 -8.22
CA GLY A 60 3.68 1.59 -7.93
C GLY A 60 3.85 1.81 -6.43
N GLU A 61 2.86 2.37 -5.76
CA GLU A 61 2.86 2.61 -4.32
C GLU A 61 3.00 1.31 -3.51
N SER A 62 2.19 0.29 -3.81
CA SER A 62 2.26 -0.99 -3.10
C SER A 62 3.63 -1.67 -3.25
N SER A 63 4.31 -1.50 -4.38
CA SER A 63 5.65 -2.08 -4.60
C SER A 63 6.77 -1.36 -3.85
N THR A 64 6.52 -0.14 -3.34
CA THR A 64 7.48 0.62 -2.53
C THR A 64 7.35 0.38 -1.04
N ARG A 65 6.26 -0.22 -0.56
CA ARG A 65 5.92 -0.32 0.86
C ARG A 65 6.25 -1.69 1.43
N PHE A 66 7.08 -1.70 2.47
CA PHE A 66 7.53 -2.92 3.14
C PHE A 66 7.26 -2.83 4.64
N MET A 67 6.76 -3.91 5.21
CA MET A 67 6.63 -4.03 6.66
C MET A 67 7.93 -4.59 7.21
N ILE A 68 8.55 -3.86 8.13
CA ILE A 68 9.71 -4.33 8.89
C ILE A 68 9.37 -4.35 10.37
N ASN A 69 10.03 -5.22 11.14
CA ASN A 69 9.87 -5.20 12.59
C ASN A 69 10.43 -3.90 13.14
N ASP A 70 9.65 -3.26 14.00
CA ASP A 70 10.09 -2.13 14.80
C ASP A 70 10.60 -2.65 16.14
N TYR A 71 11.75 -2.14 16.56
CA TYR A 71 12.40 -2.55 17.79
C TYR A 71 12.53 -1.34 18.70
N GLU A 72 12.19 -1.53 19.97
CA GLU A 72 12.56 -0.60 21.03
C GLU A 72 13.74 -1.15 21.81
N ILE A 73 14.52 -0.23 22.37
CA ILE A 73 15.62 -0.57 23.27
C ILE A 73 15.00 -0.62 24.67
N GLY A 74 15.01 -1.80 25.27
CA GLY A 74 14.51 -2.02 26.62
C GLY A 74 15.44 -2.90 27.44
N GLU A 75 15.00 -3.22 28.65
CA GLU A 75 15.70 -4.12 29.55
C GLU A 75 14.96 -5.45 29.64
N TYR A 76 15.71 -6.54 29.59
CA TYR A 76 15.15 -7.88 29.77
C TYR A 76 15.46 -8.36 31.19
N HIS A 77 14.41 -8.64 31.97
CA HIS A 77 14.54 -9.25 33.28
C HIS A 77 14.77 -10.75 33.11
N GLN A 78 15.88 -11.26 33.65
CA GLN A 78 16.10 -12.69 33.73
C GLN A 78 15.53 -13.21 35.05
N ILE A 79 14.51 -14.06 34.96
CA ILE A 79 13.90 -14.72 36.11
C ILE A 79 14.21 -16.21 35.98
N ASN A 80 14.73 -16.83 37.03
CA ASN A 80 14.90 -18.27 37.08
C ASN A 80 13.52 -18.94 36.97
N PRO A 81 13.25 -19.73 35.91
CA PRO A 81 11.95 -20.36 35.74
C PRO A 81 11.63 -21.42 36.81
N LEU A 82 12.64 -21.92 37.54
CA LEU A 82 12.47 -22.96 38.56
C LEU A 82 12.35 -22.39 39.99
N THR A 83 13.03 -21.29 40.30
CA THR A 83 13.04 -20.70 41.67
C THR A 83 12.30 -19.36 41.75
N GLY A 84 11.99 -18.71 40.63
CA GLY A 84 11.37 -17.39 40.60
C GLY A 84 12.32 -16.24 40.98
N GLU A 85 13.58 -16.55 41.28
CA GLU A 85 14.57 -15.53 41.66
C GLU A 85 15.05 -14.73 40.45
N SER A 86 15.27 -13.43 40.65
CA SER A 86 15.86 -12.55 39.65
C SER A 86 17.35 -12.87 39.47
N TRP A 87 17.75 -13.26 38.27
CA TRP A 87 19.15 -13.45 37.87
C TRP A 87 19.81 -12.17 37.33
N GLY A 88 19.09 -11.05 37.37
CA GLY A 88 19.58 -9.74 36.98
C GLY A 88 18.91 -9.16 35.74
N HIS A 89 19.46 -8.05 35.26
CA HIS A 89 18.95 -7.30 34.11
C HIS A 89 19.96 -7.33 32.98
N ILE A 90 19.49 -7.63 31.77
CA ILE A 90 20.27 -7.38 30.55
C ILE A 90 19.80 -6.04 29.98
N PRO A 91 20.61 -4.97 30.06
CA PRO A 91 20.27 -3.70 29.43
C PRO A 91 20.46 -3.77 27.91
N ASN A 92 19.84 -2.83 27.19
CA ASN A 92 19.99 -2.63 25.75
C ASN A 92 19.57 -3.81 24.85
N VAL A 93 18.53 -4.55 25.23
CA VAL A 93 17.97 -5.61 24.40
C VAL A 93 17.03 -4.99 23.36
N LYS A 94 17.14 -5.43 22.10
CA LYS A 94 16.18 -5.09 21.04
C LYS A 94 14.90 -5.89 21.25
N ILE A 95 13.87 -5.25 21.78
CA ILE A 95 12.56 -5.86 22.00
C ILE A 95 11.67 -5.51 20.81
N PRO A 96 11.04 -6.49 20.14
CA PRO A 96 10.11 -6.20 19.05
C PRO A 96 8.88 -5.47 19.60
N LYS A 97 8.74 -4.19 19.24
CA LYS A 97 7.62 -3.32 19.63
C LYS A 97 6.39 -3.52 18.76
N GLY A 98 6.62 -3.88 17.49
CA GLY A 98 5.57 -4.03 16.50
C GLY A 98 6.14 -4.13 15.09
N LYS A 99 5.32 -3.78 14.10
CA LYS A 99 5.76 -3.64 12.70
C LYS A 99 5.58 -2.19 12.27
N LYS A 100 6.59 -1.65 11.61
CA LYS A 100 6.52 -0.35 10.95
C LYS A 100 6.54 -0.52 9.44
N GLU A 101 5.79 0.32 8.75
CA GLU A 101 5.88 0.41 7.30
C GLU A 101 7.05 1.33 6.92
N ILE A 102 7.87 0.88 5.97
CA ILE A 102 8.92 1.70 5.35
C ILE A 102 8.67 1.81 3.85
N ARG A 103 9.02 2.98 3.31
CA ARG A 103 8.98 3.25 1.87
C ARG A 103 10.38 3.12 1.29
N LYS A 104 10.55 2.23 0.32
CA LYS A 104 11.77 2.07 -0.48
C LYS A 104 11.41 2.13 -1.96
N ILE A 105 11.81 3.21 -2.62
CA ILE A 105 11.57 3.40 -4.06
C ILE A 105 12.41 2.39 -4.83
N LYS A 106 11.74 1.56 -5.64
CA LYS A 106 12.37 0.61 -6.57
C LYS A 106 12.22 1.11 -8.00
N LEU A 107 13.10 0.65 -8.89
CA LEU A 107 13.00 0.95 -10.31
C LEU A 107 11.64 0.51 -10.90
N SER A 108 11.12 -0.64 -10.48
CA SER A 108 9.79 -1.11 -10.88
C SER A 108 8.67 -0.15 -10.49
N SER A 109 8.78 0.46 -9.31
CA SER A 109 7.79 1.44 -8.83
C SER A 109 7.79 2.70 -9.68
N ILE A 110 8.97 3.16 -10.10
CA ILE A 110 9.12 4.30 -11.00
C ILE A 110 8.45 4.00 -12.35
N ALA A 111 8.69 2.82 -12.92
CA ALA A 111 8.06 2.41 -14.16
C ALA A 111 6.52 2.41 -14.05
N PHE A 112 5.97 1.88 -12.95
CA PHE A 112 4.53 1.90 -12.72
C PHE A 112 3.95 3.31 -12.54
N TYR A 113 4.65 4.21 -11.86
CA TYR A 113 4.21 5.61 -11.78
C TYR A 113 4.20 6.29 -13.15
N LEU A 114 5.24 6.09 -13.94
CA LEU A 114 5.33 6.69 -15.28
C LEU A 114 4.18 6.20 -16.15
N LEU A 115 3.93 4.89 -16.20
CA LEU A 115 2.79 4.32 -16.92
C LEU A 115 1.46 4.90 -16.43
N GLY A 116 1.24 4.94 -15.12
CA GLY A 116 0.02 5.46 -14.53
C GLY A 116 -0.22 6.94 -14.82
N ILE A 117 0.82 7.77 -14.72
CA ILE A 117 0.77 9.20 -15.05
C ILE A 117 0.50 9.40 -16.54
N THR A 118 1.10 8.60 -17.42
CA THR A 118 0.81 8.65 -18.86
C THR A 118 -0.66 8.40 -19.12
N PHE A 119 -1.26 7.36 -18.55
CA PHE A 119 -2.69 7.11 -18.70
C PHE A 119 -3.55 8.26 -18.14
N LEU A 120 -3.21 8.80 -16.96
CA LEU A 120 -3.97 9.93 -16.42
C LEU A 120 -3.85 11.19 -17.30
N ALA A 121 -2.68 11.45 -17.88
CA ALA A 121 -2.51 12.55 -18.83
C ALA A 121 -3.34 12.33 -20.10
N LEU A 122 -3.42 11.09 -20.60
CA LEU A 122 -4.30 10.76 -21.72
C LEU A 122 -5.79 10.90 -21.39
N ALA A 123 -6.20 10.69 -20.13
CA ALA A 123 -7.59 10.85 -19.74
C ALA A 123 -8.05 12.33 -19.69
N LEU A 124 -7.10 13.28 -19.67
CA LEU A 124 -7.36 14.72 -19.60
C LEU A 124 -7.40 15.42 -20.97
N VAL A 125 -7.08 14.69 -22.04
CA VAL A 125 -7.06 15.16 -23.43
C VAL A 125 -8.25 14.58 -24.18
#